data_AF-A0A9W8GML4-F1
#
_entry.id   AF-A0A9W8GML4-F1
#
_cell.length_a   1.000
_cell.length_b   1.000
_cell.length_c   1.000
_cell.angle_alpha   90.00
_cell.angle_beta   90.00
_cell.angle_gamma   90.00
#
_symmetry.space_group_name_H-M   'P 1'
#
loop_
_entity.id
_entity.type
_entity.pdbx_description
1 polymer ?
#
loop_
_entity_poly.entity_id
_entity_poly.type
_entity_poly.pdbx_seq_one_letter_code
_entity_poly.pdbx_strand_id
1 'polypeptide(L)'
;FYVFPCQHSFHSDCLTRRVVGACNRVQRRRIHELQSQNVEIAKMRRQLRLNPLLAGAGGRARATNGAATKESDEQLELQLRRAKQQLDTLVAGECVLCGEAMIKSISEPFIDVSDQTSAGAEEGSWAI
;
A
#
# COMPACT_ATOMS: atom_id res chain seq x y z
N PHE A 1 -8.10 -0.94 10.16
CA PHE A 1 -9.26 -1.64 9.57
C PHE A 1 -10.04 -0.67 8.71
N TYR A 2 -10.52 -1.11 7.56
CA TYR A 2 -11.42 -0.34 6.69
C TYR A 2 -12.82 -0.95 6.76
N VAL A 3 -13.83 -0.10 6.85
CA VAL A 3 -15.24 -0.49 6.86
C VAL A 3 -15.93 0.25 5.72
N PHE A 4 -16.55 -0.51 4.82
CA PHE A 4 -17.23 0.04 3.66
C PHE A 4 -18.73 0.24 3.93
N PRO A 5 -19.41 1.14 3.18
CA PRO A 5 -20.87 1.31 3.27
C PRO A 5 -21.67 0.03 2.98
N CYS A 6 -21.09 -0.91 2.23
CA CYS A 6 -21.64 -2.25 1.99
C CYS A 6 -21.44 -3.24 3.15
N GLN A 7 -21.03 -2.75 4.34
CA GLN A 7 -20.80 -3.52 5.58
C GLN A 7 -19.60 -4.47 5.57
N HIS A 8 -18.87 -4.59 4.45
CA HIS A 8 -17.62 -5.36 4.42
C HIS A 8 -16.51 -4.64 5.18
N SER A 9 -15.73 -5.43 5.93
CA SER A 9 -14.64 -4.94 6.75
C SER A 9 -13.37 -5.72 6.47
N PHE A 10 -12.24 -5.03 6.41
CA PHE A 10 -10.94 -5.64 6.10
C PHE A 10 -9.83 -5.10 6.99
N HIS A 11 -8.85 -5.96 7.32
CA HIS A 11 -7.56 -5.51 7.81
C HIS A 11 -6.90 -4.62 6.77
N SER A 12 -6.16 -3.60 7.22
CA SER A 12 -5.53 -2.64 6.31
C SER A 12 -4.53 -3.32 5.35
N ASP A 13 -3.76 -4.27 5.85
CA ASP A 13 -2.78 -5.00 5.05
C ASP A 13 -3.41 -6.02 4.10
N CYS A 14 -4.51 -6.67 4.53
CA CYS A 14 -5.24 -7.62 3.68
C CYS A 14 -5.94 -6.90 2.53
N LEU A 15 -6.56 -5.75 2.80
CA LEU A 15 -7.19 -4.93 1.77
C LEU A 15 -6.16 -4.45 0.75
N THR A 16 -5.05 -3.88 1.23
CA THR A 16 -3.98 -3.36 0.36
C THR A 16 -3.46 -4.43 -0.59
N ARG A 17 -3.18 -5.64 -0.09
CA ARG A 17 -2.72 -6.77 -0.92
C ARG A 17 -3.72 -7.13 -2.01
N ARG A 18 -5.02 -7.19 -1.68
CA ARG A 18 -6.06 -7.52 -2.66
C ARG A 18 -6.23 -6.42 -3.71
N VAL A 19 -6.22 -5.15 -3.29
CA VAL A 19 -6.33 -3.99 -4.19
C VAL A 19 -5.14 -3.91 -5.14
N VAL A 20 -3.92 -4.12 -4.67
CA VAL A 20 -2.71 -4.16 -5.52
C VAL A 20 -2.81 -5.24 -6.61
N GLY A 21 -3.43 -6.39 -6.31
CA GLY A 21 -3.69 -7.43 -7.30
C GLY A 21 -4.72 -7.02 -8.35
N ALA A 22 -5.85 -6.45 -7.92
CA ALA A 22 -7.00 -6.19 -8.78
C ALA A 22 -6.98 -4.84 -9.52
N CYS A 23 -6.18 -3.86 -9.07
CA CYS A 23 -6.14 -2.52 -9.67
C CYS A 23 -5.33 -2.45 -10.98
N ASN A 24 -5.49 -1.34 -11.72
CA ASN A 24 -4.77 -1.12 -12.96
C ASN A 24 -3.25 -0.87 -12.74
N ARG A 25 -2.44 -1.02 -13.80
CA ARG A 25 -0.96 -0.88 -13.70
C ARG A 25 -0.51 0.48 -13.16
N VAL A 26 -1.27 1.55 -13.44
CA VAL A 26 -0.95 2.92 -13.02
C VAL A 26 -1.20 3.08 -11.52
N GLN A 27 -2.38 2.67 -11.04
CA GLN A 27 -2.77 2.65 -9.62
C GLN A 27 -1.81 1.78 -8.82
N ARG A 28 -1.47 0.59 -9.32
CA ARG A 28 -0.49 -0.31 -8.68
C ARG A 28 0.86 0.38 -8.48
N ARG A 29 1.38 1.01 -9.53
CA ARG A 29 2.65 1.76 -9.46
C ARG A 29 2.55 2.89 -8.43
N ARG A 30 1.45 3.64 -8.44
CA ARG A 30 1.24 4.74 -7.51
C ARG A 30 1.15 4.29 -6.05
N ILE A 31 0.47 3.17 -5.79
CA ILE A 31 0.39 2.56 -4.45
C ILE A 31 1.78 2.20 -3.95
N HIS A 32 2.60 1.52 -4.76
CA HIS A 32 3.98 1.18 -4.38
C HIS A 32 4.86 2.41 -4.14
N GLU A 33 4.71 3.46 -4.96
CA GLU A 33 5.43 4.71 -4.79
C GLU A 33 5.07 5.38 -3.46
N LEU A 34 3.78 5.50 -3.14
CA LEU A 34 3.31 6.07 -1.87
C LEU A 34 3.75 5.22 -0.66
N GLN A 35 3.76 3.90 -0.78
CA GLN A 35 4.27 3.01 0.26
C GLN A 35 5.77 3.24 0.52
N SER A 36 6.56 3.35 -0.54
CA SER A 36 8.00 3.68 -0.45
C SER A 36 8.22 5.04 0.20
N GLN A 37 7.49 6.07 -0.24
CA GLN A 37 7.55 7.42 0.33
C GLN A 37 7.22 7.42 1.84
N ASN A 38 6.21 6.68 2.26
CA ASN A 38 5.85 6.56 3.68
C ASN A 38 6.97 5.96 4.53
N VAL A 39 7.66 4.92 4.02
CA VAL A 39 8.79 4.27 4.70
C VAL A 39 9.98 5.22 4.80
N GLU A 40 10.33 5.91 3.71
CA GLU A 40 11.45 6.85 3.70
C GLU A 40 11.20 8.04 4.62
N ILE A 41 10.01 8.65 4.58
CA ILE A 41 9.66 9.75 5.49
C ILE A 41 9.69 9.28 6.96
N ALA A 42 9.17 8.08 7.25
CA ALA A 42 9.22 7.53 8.61
C ALA A 42 10.66 7.28 9.09
N LYS A 43 11.54 6.84 8.19
CA LYS A 43 12.97 6.66 8.45
C LYS A 43 13.68 7.99 8.72
N MET A 44 13.42 9.01 7.90
CA MET A 44 13.96 10.36 8.08
C MET A 44 13.54 10.96 9.43
N ARG A 45 12.25 10.85 9.79
CA ARG A 45 11.75 11.31 11.09
C ARG A 45 12.39 10.57 12.26
N ARG A 46 12.57 9.25 12.14
CA ARG A 46 13.28 8.46 13.16
C ARG A 46 14.73 8.92 13.29
N GLN A 47 15.44 9.14 12.19
CA GLN A 47 16.83 9.62 12.21
C GLN A 47 16.94 10.99 12.89
N LEU A 48 16.07 11.95 12.56
CA LEU A 48 16.06 13.27 13.20
C LEU A 48 15.82 13.18 14.71
N ARG A 49 14.94 12.29 15.16
CA ARG A 49 14.66 12.09 16.59
C ARG A 49 15.77 11.33 17.34
N LEU A 50 16.53 10.47 16.66
CA LEU A 50 17.63 9.70 17.27
C LEU A 50 18.99 10.43 17.24
N ASN A 51 19.18 11.37 16.31
CA ASN A 51 20.42 12.15 16.18
C ASN A 51 20.89 12.83 17.50
N PRO A 52 20.00 13.40 18.34
CA PRO A 52 20.39 14.02 19.61
C PRO A 52 20.92 13.03 20.66
N LEU A 53 20.50 11.77 20.62
CA LEU A 53 20.96 10.72 21.54
C LEU A 53 22.34 10.18 21.16
N LEU A 54 22.63 10.10 19.85
CA LEU A 54 23.91 9.60 19.35
C LEU A 54 25.04 10.64 19.44
N ALA A 55 24.71 11.93 19.32
CA ALA A 55 25.67 13.03 19.47
C ALA A 55 26.05 13.36 20.93
N GLY A 56 25.43 12.69 21.92
CA GLY A 56 25.39 13.14 23.32
C GLY A 56 26.16 12.31 24.36
N ALA A 57 26.98 11.32 23.97
CA ALA A 57 27.71 10.49 24.93
C ALA A 57 28.85 11.23 25.70
N GLY A 58 28.98 12.56 25.62
CA GLY A 58 30.07 13.26 26.31
C GLY A 58 30.05 14.80 26.27
N GLY A 59 28.95 15.46 26.63
CA GLY A 59 29.06 16.90 26.89
C GLY A 59 27.75 17.65 27.08
N ARG A 60 27.72 18.52 28.08
CA ARG A 60 26.66 19.50 28.36
C ARG A 60 26.36 20.34 27.11
N ALA A 61 25.32 19.99 26.35
CA ALA A 61 24.89 20.76 25.19
C ALA A 61 23.88 21.85 25.58
N ARG A 62 24.30 23.09 25.42
CA ARG A 62 23.51 24.33 25.53
C ARG A 62 22.28 24.25 24.61
N ALA A 63 21.08 24.37 25.18
CA ALA A 63 19.79 24.24 24.50
C ALA A 63 19.39 25.48 23.69
N THR A 64 20.14 25.84 22.65
CA THR A 64 19.78 26.97 21.75
C THR A 64 19.42 26.55 20.33
N ASN A 65 19.64 25.28 19.95
CA ASN A 65 19.38 24.75 18.59
C ASN A 65 18.15 23.82 18.49
N GLY A 66 17.34 23.70 19.56
CA GLY A 66 16.21 22.77 19.62
C GLY A 66 14.95 23.20 18.85
N ALA A 67 14.92 24.39 18.26
CA ALA A 67 13.77 24.92 17.51
C ALA A 67 13.77 24.46 16.04
N ALA A 68 14.92 24.55 15.35
CA ALA A 68 15.03 24.20 13.93
C ALA A 68 14.77 22.70 13.64
N THR A 69 15.10 21.81 14.59
CA THR A 69 14.82 20.38 14.48
C THR A 69 13.35 20.04 14.68
N LYS A 70 12.60 20.86 15.44
CA LYS A 70 11.15 20.68 15.64
C LYS A 70 10.34 21.10 14.42
N GLU A 71 10.67 22.24 13.80
CA GLU A 71 10.03 22.67 12.55
C GLU A 71 10.21 21.63 11.43
N SER A 72 11.41 21.04 11.35
CA SER A 72 11.70 19.98 10.38
C SER A 72 10.92 18.67 10.64
N ASP A 73 10.73 18.26 11.90
CA ASP A 73 9.95 17.05 12.24
C ASP A 73 8.45 17.25 11.99
N GLU A 74 7.92 18.44 12.26
CA GLU A 74 6.51 18.79 12.01
C GLU A 74 6.20 18.81 10.50
N GLN A 75 7.10 19.38 9.69
CA GLN A 75 6.96 19.41 8.24
C GLN A 75 6.97 18.00 7.63
N LEU A 76 7.87 17.12 8.10
CA LEU A 76 7.89 15.71 7.70
C LEU A 76 6.66 14.94 8.19
N GLU A 77 6.12 15.27 9.36
CA GLU A 77 4.88 14.68 9.85
C GLU A 77 3.70 15.00 8.93
N LEU A 78 3.59 16.26 8.52
CA LEU A 78 2.55 16.69 7.61
C LEU A 78 2.67 15.98 6.25
N GLN A 79 3.90 15.85 5.73
CA GLN A 79 4.18 15.09 4.51
C GLN A 79 3.79 13.62 4.65
N LEU A 80 4.14 12.97 5.77
CA LEU A 80 3.76 11.59 6.05
C LEU A 80 2.24 11.42 6.10
N ARG A 81 1.53 12.33 6.79
CA ARG A 81 0.06 12.31 6.88
C ARG A 81 -0.56 12.44 5.48
N ARG A 82 -0.05 13.34 4.65
CA ARG A 82 -0.54 13.53 3.27
C ARG A 82 -0.32 12.28 2.40
N ALA A 83 0.88 11.70 2.46
CA ALA A 83 1.20 10.49 1.71
C ALA A 83 0.33 9.29 2.15
N LYS A 84 0.09 9.14 3.46
CA LYS A 84 -0.83 8.12 4.00
C LYS A 84 -2.27 8.34 3.52
N GLN A 85 -2.79 9.55 3.61
CA GLN A 85 -4.15 9.86 3.14
C GLN A 85 -4.33 9.55 1.65
N GLN A 86 -3.34 9.85 0.81
CA GLN A 86 -3.40 9.51 -0.61
C GLN A 86 -3.42 7.99 -0.83
N LEU A 87 -2.64 7.24 -0.06
CA LEU A 87 -2.66 5.78 -0.10
C LEU A 87 -4.02 5.23 0.36
N ASP A 88 -4.55 5.76 1.46
CA ASP A 88 -5.85 5.38 2.01
C ASP A 88 -6.98 5.62 1.01
N THR A 89 -7.00 6.76 0.32
CA THR A 89 -8.00 7.05 -0.71
C THR A 89 -7.94 6.05 -1.87
N LEU A 90 -6.73 5.63 -2.28
CA LEU A 90 -6.58 4.64 -3.35
C LEU A 90 -6.98 3.23 -2.92
N VAL A 91 -6.64 2.83 -1.68
CA VAL A 91 -6.92 1.49 -1.17
C VAL A 91 -8.37 1.33 -0.72
N ALA A 92 -8.98 2.39 -0.16
CA ALA A 92 -10.36 2.39 0.33
C ALA A 92 -11.37 2.94 -0.69
N GLY A 93 -10.95 3.18 -1.94
CA GLY A 93 -11.82 3.75 -2.98
C GLY A 93 -12.97 2.84 -3.39
N GLU A 94 -12.79 1.51 -3.36
CA GLU A 94 -13.83 0.54 -3.68
C GLU A 94 -13.73 -0.73 -2.81
N CYS A 95 -14.85 -1.41 -2.62
CA CYS A 95 -14.88 -2.68 -1.89
C CYS A 95 -14.40 -3.83 -2.79
N VAL A 96 -13.44 -4.63 -2.32
CA VAL A 96 -12.89 -5.76 -3.09
C VAL A 96 -13.84 -6.96 -3.24
N LEU A 97 -14.98 -6.99 -2.52
CA LEU A 97 -15.96 -8.08 -2.59
C LEU A 97 -17.22 -7.72 -3.38
N CYS A 98 -17.51 -6.44 -3.59
CA CYS A 98 -18.74 -6.01 -4.28
C CYS A 98 -18.58 -4.71 -5.09
N GLY A 99 -17.34 -4.23 -5.26
CA GLY A 99 -17.01 -3.08 -6.09
C GLY A 99 -16.77 -3.47 -7.55
N GLU A 100 -16.24 -2.53 -8.34
CA GLU A 100 -16.07 -2.73 -9.77
C GLU A 100 -15.05 -3.82 -10.09
N ALA A 101 -13.98 -3.92 -9.30
CA ALA A 101 -12.98 -4.98 -9.47
C ALA A 101 -13.60 -6.38 -9.41
N MET A 102 -14.56 -6.61 -8.49
CA MET A 102 -15.24 -7.90 -8.38
C MET A 102 -16.22 -8.11 -9.54
N ILE A 103 -16.97 -7.07 -9.93
CA ILE A 103 -17.92 -7.16 -11.04
C ILE A 103 -17.20 -7.46 -12.35
N LYS A 104 -16.06 -6.82 -12.63
CA LYS A 104 -15.28 -7.08 -13.85
C LYS A 104 -14.81 -8.54 -13.95
N SER A 105 -14.50 -9.17 -12.81
CA SER A 105 -14.06 -10.57 -12.78
C SER A 105 -15.14 -11.60 -13.13
N ILE A 106 -16.44 -11.25 -13.11
CA ILE A 106 -17.51 -12.19 -13.50
C ILE A 106 -17.59 -12.38 -15.02
N SER A 107 -17.09 -11.40 -15.77
CA SER A 107 -17.12 -11.39 -17.24
C SER A 107 -15.85 -11.97 -17.85
N GLU A 108 -14.82 -12.20 -17.03
CA GLU A 108 -13.60 -12.88 -17.46
C GLU A 108 -13.87 -14.39 -17.54
N PRO A 109 -13.48 -15.05 -18.64
CA PRO A 109 -13.66 -16.50 -18.76
C PRO A 109 -12.87 -17.21 -17.65
N PHE A 110 -13.45 -18.27 -17.10
CA PHE A 110 -12.80 -19.09 -16.06
C PHE A 110 -11.51 -19.78 -16.54
N ILE A 111 -11.32 -19.87 -17.86
CA ILE A 111 -10.18 -20.52 -18.51
C ILE A 111 -9.59 -19.51 -19.49
N ASP A 112 -8.31 -19.19 -19.34
CA ASP A 112 -7.59 -18.36 -20.29
C ASP A 112 -7.34 -19.15 -21.60
N VAL A 113 -7.28 -18.48 -22.74
CA VAL A 113 -7.12 -19.12 -24.06
C VAL A 113 -5.80 -19.90 -24.15
N SER A 114 -4.79 -19.52 -23.35
CA SER A 114 -3.55 -20.27 -23.18
C SER A 114 -3.76 -21.62 -22.50
N ASP A 115 -4.70 -21.73 -21.55
CA ASP A 115 -5.00 -22.96 -20.81
C ASP A 115 -5.94 -23.90 -21.60
N GLN A 116 -6.69 -23.36 -22.58
CA GLN A 116 -7.49 -24.17 -23.52
C GLN A 116 -6.64 -25.06 -24.43
N THR A 117 -5.41 -24.65 -24.76
CA THR A 117 -4.54 -25.41 -25.67
C THR A 117 -3.86 -26.61 -25.03
N SER A 118 -3.75 -26.65 -23.71
CA SER A 118 -3.21 -27.81 -22.97
C SER A 118 -4.28 -28.85 -22.63
N ALA A 119 -5.56 -28.44 -22.51
CA ALA A 119 -6.69 -29.34 -22.24
C ALA A 119 -7.23 -30.05 -23.50
N GLY A 120 -7.08 -29.46 -24.69
CA GLY A 120 -7.56 -30.04 -25.95
C GLY A 120 -6.72 -31.18 -26.54
N ALA A 121 -5.61 -31.56 -25.91
CA ALA A 121 -4.71 -32.61 -26.40
C ALA A 121 -5.03 -34.02 -25.85
N GLU A 122 -5.94 -34.14 -24.88
CA GLU A 122 -6.25 -35.42 -24.21
C GLU A 122 -7.64 -35.98 -24.55
N GLU A 123 -8.37 -35.37 -25.50
CA GLU A 123 -9.63 -35.92 -26.03
C GLU A 123 -9.36 -36.96 -27.14
N GLY A 124 -8.72 -38.07 -26.76
CA GLY A 124 -8.45 -39.18 -27.68
C GLY A 124 -8.34 -40.57 -27.03
N SER A 125 -8.64 -40.69 -25.74
CA SER A 125 -8.51 -41.95 -24.98
C SER A 125 -9.77 -42.34 -24.21
N TRP A 126 -10.95 -42.18 -24.82
CA TRP A 126 -12.20 -42.78 -24.34
C TRP A 126 -12.89 -43.64 -25.41
N ALA A 127 -12.10 -44.35 -26.22
CA ALA A 127 -12.64 -45.47 -26.99
C ALA A 127 -12.90 -46.64 -26.03
N ILE A 128 -14.17 -46.90 -25.73
CA ILE A 128 -14.64 -48.22 -25.27
C ILE A 128 -14.60 -49.17 -26.46
#